data_AF-A0A924V1Q1-F1
#
_entry.id   AF-A0A924V1Q1-F1
#
_cell.length_a   1.000
_cell.length_b   1.000
_cell.length_c   1.000
_cell.angle_alpha   90.00
_cell.angle_beta   90.00
_cell.angle_gamma   90.00
#
_symmetry.space_group_name_H-M   'P 1'
#
loop_
_entity.id
_entity.type
_entity.pdbx_description
1 polymer ?
#
loop_
_entity_poly.entity_id
_entity_poly.type
_entity_poly.pdbx_seq_one_letter_code
_entity_poly.pdbx_strand_id
1 'polypeptide(L)'
;MSYEDIAVKLDEIEAELRKLGFLDAFVGSPTQVRSAFGYQQMPFEQWLVAVFLPNARQALVSKDLPKSSQVSVAAIRNFDGYDEADTLISLLCGFDAAINSK
;
A
#
# COMPACT_ATOMS: atom_id res chain seq x y z
N MET A 1 9.89 6.74 13.84
CA MET A 1 9.54 5.35 13.49
C MET A 1 10.68 4.77 12.67
N SER A 2 11.10 3.53 12.94
CA SER A 2 12.26 2.90 12.30
C SER A 2 11.91 2.28 10.94
N TYR A 3 12.93 1.95 10.14
CA TYR A 3 12.74 1.18 8.89
C TYR A 3 12.14 -0.21 9.17
N GLU A 4 12.44 -0.80 10.33
CA GLU A 4 11.89 -2.09 10.75
C GLU A 4 10.39 -2.00 11.04
N ASP A 5 9.94 -0.92 11.70
CA ASP A 5 8.51 -0.69 11.94
C ASP A 5 7.72 -0.54 10.62
N ILE A 6 8.33 0.09 9.61
CA ILE A 6 7.72 0.20 8.27
C ILE A 6 7.69 -1.17 7.58
N ALA A 7 8.73 -1.99 7.75
CA ALA A 7 8.77 -3.36 7.22
C ALA A 7 7.61 -4.21 7.77
N VAL A 8 7.46 -4.22 9.10
CA VAL A 8 6.36 -4.93 9.78
C VAL A 8 5.01 -4.43 9.29
N LYS A 9 4.84 -3.13 9.11
CA LYS A 9 3.60 -2.55 8.58
C LYS A 9 3.28 -3.04 7.17
N LEU A 10 4.30 -3.15 6.30
CA LEU A 10 4.11 -3.67 4.94
C LEU A 10 3.75 -5.16 4.95
N ASP A 11 4.27 -5.94 5.90
CA ASP A 11 3.90 -7.35 6.06
C ASP A 11 2.45 -7.51 6.54
N GLU A 12 2.00 -6.65 7.47
CA GLU A 12 0.60 -6.60 7.91
C GLU A 12 -0.35 -6.21 6.76
N ILE A 13 0.03 -5.22 5.95
CA ILE A 13 -0.74 -4.80 4.77
C ILE A 13 -0.84 -5.96 3.77
N GLU A 14 0.27 -6.65 3.49
CA GLU A 14 0.27 -7.80 2.59
C GLU A 14 -0.65 -8.92 3.10
N ALA A 15 -0.58 -9.23 4.40
CA ALA A 15 -1.43 -10.25 5.01
C ALA A 15 -2.92 -9.90 4.88
N GLU A 16 -3.30 -8.64 5.11
CA GLU A 16 -4.69 -8.21 4.96
C GLU A 16 -5.16 -8.23 3.50
N LEU A 17 -4.30 -7.84 2.54
CA LEU A 17 -4.59 -7.95 1.11
C LEU A 17 -4.85 -9.41 0.69
N ARG A 18 -4.10 -10.37 1.25
CA ARG A 18 -4.33 -11.81 1.02
C ARG A 18 -5.66 -12.25 1.61
N LYS A 19 -5.96 -11.84 2.85
CA LYS A 19 -7.21 -12.17 3.54
C LYS A 19 -8.45 -11.66 2.79
N LEU A 20 -8.35 -10.47 2.18
CA LEU A 20 -9.41 -9.87 1.37
C LEU A 20 -9.53 -10.47 -0.05
N GLY A 21 -8.64 -11.40 -0.43
CA GLY A 21 -8.63 -12.01 -1.76
C GLY A 21 -8.11 -11.10 -2.87
N PHE A 22 -7.41 -10.01 -2.52
CA PHE A 22 -6.79 -9.11 -3.50
C PHE A 22 -5.41 -9.60 -3.95
N LEU A 23 -4.78 -10.48 -3.15
CA LEU A 23 -3.46 -11.03 -3.42
C LEU A 23 -3.45 -12.56 -3.31
N ASP A 24 -3.56 -13.23 -4.44
CA ASP A 24 -3.52 -14.71 -4.50
C ASP A 24 -2.11 -15.28 -4.66
N ALA A 25 -1.18 -14.49 -5.20
CA ALA A 25 0.16 -14.93 -5.57
C ALA A 25 1.27 -14.18 -4.79
N PHE A 26 2.54 -14.44 -5.13
CA PHE A 26 3.66 -13.69 -4.59
C PHE A 26 3.71 -12.28 -5.20
N VAL A 27 4.17 -11.29 -4.41
CA VAL A 27 4.34 -9.91 -4.86
C VAL A 27 5.47 -9.84 -5.90
N GLY A 28 5.12 -9.59 -7.15
CA GLY A 28 6.08 -9.50 -8.25
C GLY A 28 6.83 -8.18 -8.33
N SER A 29 7.55 -7.96 -9.43
CA SER A 29 8.20 -6.68 -9.72
C SER A 29 7.17 -5.54 -9.83
N PRO A 30 7.53 -4.29 -9.44
CA PRO A 30 6.60 -3.17 -9.52
C PRO A 30 6.14 -2.90 -10.95
N THR A 31 4.82 -2.87 -11.12
CA THR A 31 4.18 -2.44 -12.37
C THR A 31 4.29 -0.92 -12.51
N GLN A 32 4.65 -0.46 -13.70
CA GLN A 32 4.75 0.97 -13.99
C GLN A 32 3.38 1.53 -14.36
N VAL A 33 2.99 2.64 -13.72
CA VAL A 33 1.77 3.38 -14.04
C VAL A 33 2.08 4.83 -14.35
N ARG A 34 1.31 5.43 -15.26
CA ARG A 34 1.52 6.83 -15.70
C ARG A 34 0.78 7.88 -14.87
N SER A 35 -0.07 7.45 -13.94
CA SER A 35 -0.93 8.32 -13.14
C SER A 35 -0.85 7.95 -11.66
N ALA A 36 -1.16 8.90 -10.79
CA ALA A 36 -1.30 8.63 -9.37
C ALA A 36 -2.35 7.53 -9.14
N PHE A 37 -2.02 6.57 -8.27
CA PHE A 37 -2.90 5.46 -7.90
C PHE A 37 -3.41 4.62 -9.09
N GLY A 38 -2.74 4.67 -10.25
CA GLY A 38 -3.15 3.90 -11.43
C GLY A 38 -4.51 4.30 -12.00
N TYR A 39 -4.98 5.54 -11.75
CA TYR A 39 -6.27 6.03 -12.23
C TYR A 39 -6.43 5.77 -13.75
N GLN A 40 -7.58 5.20 -14.13
CA GLN A 40 -7.93 4.73 -15.49
C GLN A 40 -7.07 3.60 -16.08
N GLN A 41 -6.11 3.05 -15.33
CA GLN A 41 -5.24 1.96 -15.79
C GLN A 41 -5.60 0.62 -15.14
N MET A 42 -5.99 0.62 -13.86
CA MET A 42 -6.38 -0.58 -13.12
C MET A 42 -7.26 -0.24 -11.91
N PRO A 43 -8.01 -1.21 -11.37
CA PRO A 43 -8.66 -1.09 -10.06
C PRO A 43 -7.66 -0.80 -8.94
N PHE A 44 -8.11 -0.13 -7.87
CA PHE A 44 -7.23 0.35 -6.82
C PHE A 44 -6.60 -0.78 -6.00
N GLU A 45 -7.36 -1.83 -5.71
CA GLU A 45 -6.88 -3.06 -5.07
C GLU A 45 -5.77 -3.74 -5.89
N GLN A 46 -5.90 -3.74 -7.22
CA GLN A 46 -4.86 -4.23 -8.10
C GLN A 46 -3.63 -3.30 -8.09
N TRP A 47 -3.84 -1.98 -8.00
CA TRP A 47 -2.75 -1.02 -7.84
C TRP A 47 -2.00 -1.20 -6.51
N LEU A 48 -2.70 -1.51 -5.41
CA LEU A 48 -2.08 -1.79 -4.11
C LEU A 48 -1.10 -2.96 -4.20
N VAL A 49 -1.50 -4.02 -4.89
CA VAL A 49 -0.70 -5.24 -5.06
C VAL A 49 0.42 -5.07 -6.07
N ALA A 50 0.11 -4.54 -7.25
CA ALA A 50 1.04 -4.54 -8.38
C ALA A 50 2.00 -3.35 -8.39
N VAL A 51 1.66 -2.27 -7.68
CA VAL A 51 2.41 -1.01 -7.72
C VAL A 51 2.86 -0.58 -6.33
N PHE A 52 1.93 -0.38 -5.40
CA PHE A 52 2.26 0.16 -4.07
C PHE A 52 3.19 -0.74 -3.30
N LEU A 53 2.78 -1.99 -3.06
CA LEU A 53 3.51 -2.92 -2.21
C LEU A 53 4.94 -3.21 -2.71
N PRO A 54 5.18 -3.54 -4.00
CA PRO A 54 6.53 -3.77 -4.49
C PRO A 54 7.39 -2.50 -4.50
N ASN A 55 6.83 -1.33 -4.82
CA ASN A 55 7.59 -0.06 -4.75
C ASN A 55 7.95 0.31 -3.31
N ALA A 56 7.02 0.13 -2.35
CA ALA A 56 7.27 0.42 -0.95
C ALA A 56 8.35 -0.51 -0.37
N ARG A 57 8.33 -1.80 -0.72
CA ARG A 57 9.39 -2.74 -0.35
C ARG A 57 10.74 -2.37 -0.98
N GLN A 58 10.75 -1.98 -2.26
CA GLN A 58 11.98 -1.54 -2.92
C GLN A 58 12.56 -0.27 -2.27
N ALA A 59 11.71 0.71 -1.97
CA ALA A 59 12.10 1.96 -1.30
C ALA A 59 12.67 1.71 0.11
N LEU A 60 12.16 0.69 0.81
CA LEU A 60 12.69 0.27 2.10
C LEU A 60 14.11 -0.30 1.97
N VAL A 61 14.34 -1.17 0.97
CA VAL A 61 15.65 -1.79 0.71
C VAL A 61 16.68 -0.74 0.27
N SER A 62 16.29 0.19 -0.59
CA SER A 62 17.18 1.27 -1.06
C SER A 62 17.37 2.40 -0.03
N LYS A 63 16.59 2.39 1.06
CA LYS A 63 16.48 3.48 2.03
C LYS A 63 16.11 4.82 1.39
N ASP A 64 15.36 4.76 0.29
CA ASP A 64 14.87 5.92 -0.47
C ASP A 64 13.35 5.98 -0.38
N LEU A 65 12.86 6.22 0.84
CA LEU A 65 11.43 6.34 1.08
C LEU A 65 10.90 7.70 0.60
N PRO A 66 9.64 7.78 0.15
CA PRO A 66 9.07 9.04 -0.28
C PRO A 66 9.01 10.06 0.86
N LYS A 67 9.06 11.35 0.50
CA LYS A 67 8.92 12.49 1.43
C LYS A 67 7.56 12.56 2.11
N SER A 68 6.53 12.04 1.45
CA SER A 68 5.16 12.02 1.96
C SER A 68 4.38 10.86 1.34
N SER A 69 3.35 10.38 2.04
CA SER A 69 2.41 9.38 1.55
C SER A 69 0.97 9.75 1.91
N GLN A 70 0.04 9.38 1.03
CA GLN A 70 -1.41 9.60 1.15
C GLN A 70 -2.18 8.40 0.57
N VAL A 71 -1.64 7.19 0.68
CA VAL A 71 -2.29 6.00 0.11
C VAL A 71 -3.60 5.68 0.83
N SER A 72 -3.72 6.02 2.11
CA SER A 72 -4.94 5.82 2.89
C SER A 72 -6.09 6.72 2.41
N VAL A 73 -5.80 7.94 1.97
CA VAL A 73 -6.79 8.85 1.40
C VAL A 73 -7.40 8.26 0.12
N ALA A 74 -6.55 7.65 -0.72
CA ALA A 74 -7.03 6.92 -1.90
C ALA A 74 -7.83 5.68 -1.49
N ALA A 75 -7.39 4.94 -0.47
CA ALA A 75 -8.09 3.74 0.01
C ALA A 75 -9.49 4.05 0.54
N ILE A 76 -9.64 5.05 1.41
CA ILE A 76 -10.94 5.48 1.96
C ILE A 76 -11.94 5.77 0.84
N ARG A 77 -11.49 6.44 -0.23
CA ARG A 77 -12.37 6.77 -1.35
C ARG A 77 -12.73 5.57 -2.22
N ASN A 78 -11.78 4.67 -2.47
CA ASN A 78 -12.00 3.52 -3.36
C ASN A 78 -12.75 2.37 -2.68
N PHE A 79 -12.67 2.27 -1.36
CA PHE A 79 -13.36 1.26 -0.56
C PHE A 79 -14.56 1.82 0.21
N ASP A 80 -15.08 2.99 -0.19
CA ASP A 80 -16.28 3.56 0.43
C ASP A 80 -17.46 2.57 0.27
N GLY A 81 -18.06 2.19 1.41
CA GLY A 81 -19.11 1.17 1.48
C GLY A 81 -18.64 -0.28 1.41
N TYR A 82 -17.34 -0.56 1.50
CA TYR A 82 -16.77 -1.91 1.63
C TYR A 82 -16.18 -2.13 3.02
N ASP A 83 -17.05 -2.44 3.98
CA ASP A 83 -16.75 -2.54 5.42
C ASP A 83 -15.63 -3.56 5.73
N GLU A 84 -15.49 -4.62 4.92
CA GLU A 84 -14.43 -5.61 5.08
C GLU A 84 -13.02 -5.00 4.95
N ALA A 85 -12.87 -3.86 4.27
CA ALA A 85 -11.59 -3.17 4.09
C ALA A 85 -11.17 -2.26 5.26
N ASP A 86 -11.96 -2.11 6.32
CA ASP A 86 -11.66 -1.22 7.45
C ASP A 86 -10.27 -1.49 8.08
N THR A 87 -9.90 -2.76 8.19
CA THR A 87 -8.58 -3.16 8.70
C THR A 87 -7.47 -2.73 7.76
N LEU A 88 -7.64 -2.96 6.45
CA LEU A 88 -6.68 -2.53 5.43
C LEU A 88 -6.51 -1.01 5.43
N ILE A 89 -7.60 -0.25 5.49
CA ILE A 89 -7.58 1.22 5.54
C ILE A 89 -6.80 1.68 6.78
N SER A 90 -7.05 1.07 7.94
CA SER A 90 -6.35 1.41 9.18
C SER A 90 -4.84 1.15 9.09
N LEU A 91 -4.42 0.05 8.46
CA LEU A 91 -3.01 -0.27 8.22
C LEU A 91 -2.36 0.75 7.27
N LEU A 92 -3.06 1.13 6.19
CA LEU A 92 -2.59 2.15 5.25
C LEU A 92 -2.49 3.54 5.90
N CYS A 93 -3.40 3.90 6.81
CA CYS A 93 -3.28 5.10 7.63
C CYS A 93 -2.02 5.07 8.51
N GLY A 94 -1.75 3.92 9.13
CA GLY A 94 -0.53 3.71 9.93
C GLY A 94 0.74 3.86 9.10
N PHE A 95 0.74 3.33 7.87
CA PHE A 95 1.83 3.54 6.92
C PHE A 95 2.01 5.02 6.56
N ASP A 96 0.93 5.72 6.19
CA ASP A 96 1.01 7.15 5.86
C ASP A 96 1.56 7.99 7.02
N ALA A 97 1.08 7.75 8.24
CA ALA A 97 1.59 8.41 9.44
C ALA A 97 3.10 8.17 9.62
N ALA A 98 3.55 6.93 9.45
CA ALA A 98 4.96 6.57 9.53
C ALA A 98 5.83 7.27 8.49
N ILE A 99 5.32 7.41 7.25
CA ILE A 99 6.02 8.09 6.17
C ILE A 99 6.12 9.59 6.43
N ASN A 100 5.04 10.18 6.93
CA ASN A 100 4.92 11.63 7.11
C ASN A 100 5.55 12.15 8.41
N SER A 101 5.90 11.26 9.35
CA SER A 101 6.53 11.61 10.64
C SER A 101 8.04 11.36 10.69
N LYS A 102 8.70 11.20 9.55
CA LYS A 102 10.14 10.91 9.45
C LYS A 102 11.01 12.12 9.71
#